data_AF-A0A9W8F572-F1
#
_entry.id   AF-A0A9W8F572-F1
#
_cell.length_a   1.000
_cell.length_b   1.000
_cell.length_c   1.000
_cell.angle_alpha   90.00
_cell.angle_beta   90.00
_cell.angle_gamma   90.00
#
_symmetry.space_group_name_H-M   'P 1'
#
loop_
_entity.id
_entity.type
_entity.pdbx_description
1 polymer ?
#
loop_
_entity_poly.entity_id
_entity_poly.type
_entity_poly.pdbx_seq_one_letter_code
_entity_poly.pdbx_strand_id
1 'polypeptide(L)'
;MFTEIVAVGTKHGIQVYDLRRGTRLAQGQGVSVEGFCLTDTWVAAIDEKKPVCYVYMLNRGDTKSKVSFPFPEEISCLHAIDSGKYLAAGAKSGRVLIWATASGRLLRAWDAHYGAVTSLASSEGVLLSGGDDAAVHVWALSQVLDQAALGDSAVTPIVSLTEHTMAITALQVTPFGLLSGRGRIYSASRDHTCKQWRLRVEHDGEKYTGKAELLATLLYQAMVNDIAVDKSETRVFAATAAGLFQTNLYAYKKASSADILGEKAELVALGGSSDAVFSEDHIQYPSAEASVMAISLSYDGSLLVSAAQPGAVRIWDTASRQCMRTISDKQVSTGVTQLCTRLAPPQLGGPKASVSVGLHRPEVISEQAIAPKLTSISFASLQRLAQEGGTRTTTAFEATVKARLVDGAEDMARFDAMLNVEAPYGQTARADAWLLDSLRPSSGSAEKQIADVLQQMELLQRHHARTRRLNDELYQGAVTEWLSSRQKN
;
A
#
# COMPACT_ATOMS: atom_id res chain seq x y z
N MET A 1 -16.28 5.78 9.97
CA MET A 1 -16.63 6.14 8.58
C MET A 1 -15.32 6.50 7.91
N PHE A 2 -14.83 5.64 7.00
CA PHE A 2 -13.56 5.92 6.31
C PHE A 2 -13.76 7.17 5.45
N THR A 3 -12.90 8.16 5.64
CA THR A 3 -12.84 9.33 4.78
C THR A 3 -11.99 8.98 3.57
N GLU A 4 -12.35 9.50 2.42
CA GLU A 4 -11.59 9.31 1.18
C GLU A 4 -11.04 10.65 0.73
N ILE A 5 -9.87 10.62 0.12
CA ILE A 5 -9.22 11.80 -0.43
C ILE A 5 -9.07 11.67 -1.93
N VAL A 6 -9.16 12.82 -2.59
CA VAL A 6 -8.73 12.99 -3.96
C VAL A 6 -7.55 13.96 -3.98
N ALA A 7 -6.44 13.50 -4.54
CA ALA A 7 -5.30 14.34 -4.87
C ALA A 7 -5.42 14.78 -6.34
N VAL A 8 -5.19 16.07 -6.56
CA VAL A 8 -5.28 16.73 -7.86
C VAL A 8 -3.92 17.37 -8.14
N GLY A 9 -3.28 16.90 -9.21
CA GLY A 9 -2.06 17.52 -9.75
C GLY A 9 -2.43 18.72 -10.60
N THR A 10 -1.88 19.89 -10.30
CA THR A 10 -2.06 21.12 -11.09
C THR A 10 -0.71 21.71 -11.44
N LYS A 11 -0.68 22.62 -12.42
CA LYS A 11 0.52 23.40 -12.78
C LYS A 11 1.08 24.28 -11.65
N HIS A 12 0.32 24.44 -10.57
CA HIS A 12 0.70 25.28 -9.44
C HIS A 12 0.97 24.49 -8.15
N GLY A 13 0.78 23.17 -8.18
CA GLY A 13 1.06 22.27 -7.07
C GLY A 13 0.04 21.15 -6.94
N ILE A 14 0.19 20.37 -5.86
CA ILE A 14 -0.74 19.30 -5.51
C ILE A 14 -1.77 19.84 -4.53
N GLN A 15 -3.04 19.57 -4.82
CA GLN A 15 -4.14 19.88 -3.93
C GLN A 15 -4.84 18.60 -3.50
N VAL A 16 -5.11 18.46 -2.21
CA VAL A 16 -5.79 17.30 -1.65
C VAL A 16 -7.14 17.75 -1.10
N TYR A 17 -8.20 17.08 -1.55
CA TYR A 17 -9.58 17.34 -1.13
C TYR A 17 -10.17 16.10 -0.47
N ASP A 18 -11.07 16.30 0.49
CA ASP A 18 -11.98 15.26 0.95
C ASP A 18 -12.99 14.96 -0.15
N LEU A 19 -13.11 13.69 -0.57
CA LEU A 19 -13.97 13.29 -1.69
C LEU A 19 -15.45 13.55 -1.40
N ARG A 20 -15.90 13.29 -0.16
CA ARG A 20 -17.32 13.39 0.20
C ARG A 20 -17.69 14.83 0.55
N ARG A 21 -16.82 15.52 1.28
CA ARG A 21 -17.08 16.89 1.73
C ARG A 21 -16.71 17.95 0.69
N GLY A 22 -15.80 17.65 -0.23
CA GLY A 22 -15.21 18.62 -1.16
C GLY A 22 -14.32 19.67 -0.46
N THR A 23 -14.01 19.49 0.82
CA THR A 23 -13.17 20.42 1.58
C THR A 23 -11.71 20.19 1.25
N ARG A 24 -10.96 21.25 0.99
CA ARG A 24 -9.50 21.17 0.79
C ARG A 24 -8.81 20.86 2.11
N LEU A 25 -8.04 19.77 2.15
CA LEU A 25 -7.34 19.27 3.33
C LEU A 25 -5.88 19.71 3.37
N ALA A 26 -5.20 19.68 2.22
CA ALA A 26 -3.80 20.05 2.11
C ALA A 26 -3.50 20.70 0.75
N GLN A 27 -2.42 21.50 0.71
CA GLN A 27 -1.91 22.13 -0.50
C GLN A 27 -0.38 22.15 -0.46
N GLY A 28 0.25 21.52 -1.44
CA GLY A 28 1.66 21.75 -1.76
C GLY A 28 1.77 22.97 -2.66
N GLN A 29 2.54 23.99 -2.27
CA GLN A 29 2.75 25.19 -3.09
C GLN A 29 4.08 25.12 -3.84
N GLY A 30 4.11 25.68 -5.06
CA GLY A 30 5.35 26.11 -5.72
C GLY A 30 6.05 25.07 -6.60
N VAL A 31 5.33 24.07 -7.11
CA VAL A 31 5.87 23.05 -8.03
C VAL A 31 4.85 22.83 -9.15
N SER A 32 5.30 22.84 -10.41
CA SER A 32 4.44 22.43 -11.54
C SER A 32 4.48 20.92 -11.63
N VAL A 33 3.35 20.25 -11.47
CA VAL A 33 3.31 18.79 -11.30
C VAL A 33 3.12 18.12 -12.65
N GLU A 34 4.17 17.49 -13.18
CA GLU A 34 4.10 16.66 -14.39
C GLU A 34 3.41 15.32 -14.10
N GLY A 35 3.80 14.65 -13.02
CA GLY A 35 3.17 13.44 -12.51
C GLY A 35 3.34 13.33 -11.00
N PHE A 36 2.45 12.60 -10.35
CA PHE A 36 2.55 12.34 -8.91
C PHE A 36 2.06 10.93 -8.54
N CYS A 37 2.52 10.43 -7.41
CA CYS A 37 1.98 9.22 -6.81
C CYS A 37 1.58 9.47 -5.36
N LEU A 38 0.47 8.86 -4.96
CA LEU A 38 -0.13 8.99 -3.63
C LEU A 38 0.00 7.67 -2.88
N THR A 39 0.57 7.72 -1.68
CA THR A 39 0.54 6.63 -0.71
C THR A 39 -0.32 7.03 0.50
N ASP A 40 -0.48 6.10 1.44
CA ASP A 40 -1.23 6.39 2.67
C ASP A 40 -0.51 7.39 3.56
N THR A 41 0.81 7.56 3.44
CA THR A 41 1.60 8.39 4.37
C THR A 41 2.23 9.62 3.72
N TRP A 42 2.54 9.54 2.42
CA TRP A 42 3.20 10.62 1.70
C TRP A 42 2.71 10.73 0.25
N VAL A 43 2.96 11.88 -0.36
CA VAL A 43 2.76 12.16 -1.78
C VAL A 43 4.11 12.49 -2.40
N ALA A 44 4.45 11.85 -3.51
CA ALA A 44 5.60 12.24 -4.31
C ALA A 44 5.14 12.92 -5.59
N ALA A 45 5.77 14.04 -5.93
CA ALA A 45 5.48 14.86 -7.10
C ALA A 45 6.75 15.06 -7.92
N ILE A 46 6.63 15.04 -9.25
CA ILE A 46 7.69 15.45 -10.17
C ILE A 46 7.47 16.92 -10.54
N ASP A 47 8.55 17.69 -10.56
CA ASP A 47 8.55 19.04 -11.12
C ASP A 47 8.73 18.99 -12.65
N GLU A 48 7.85 19.66 -13.40
CA GLU A 48 7.93 19.74 -14.86
C GLU A 48 9.22 20.42 -15.35
N LYS A 49 9.76 21.36 -14.56
CA LYS A 49 10.92 22.18 -14.99
C LYS A 49 12.26 21.65 -14.51
N LYS A 50 12.26 20.76 -13.52
CA LYS A 50 13.46 20.30 -12.84
C LYS A 50 13.37 18.79 -12.64
N PRO A 51 14.42 18.02 -12.90
CA PRO A 51 14.43 16.58 -12.63
C PRO A 51 14.58 16.32 -11.13
N VAL A 52 13.58 16.71 -10.33
CA VAL A 52 13.56 16.59 -8.88
C VAL A 52 12.23 16.01 -8.44
N CYS A 53 12.31 14.99 -7.60
CA CYS A 53 11.15 14.48 -6.88
C CYS A 53 10.97 15.26 -5.59
N TYR A 54 9.74 15.69 -5.31
CA TYR A 54 9.36 16.24 -4.03
C TYR A 54 8.43 15.30 -3.30
N VAL A 55 8.83 14.87 -2.11
CA VAL A 55 8.02 14.03 -1.22
C VAL A 55 7.47 14.89 -0.10
N TYR A 56 6.16 14.85 0.05
CA TYR A 56 5.38 15.55 1.06
C TYR A 56 4.75 14.52 2.01
N MET A 57 4.99 14.65 3.31
CA MET A 57 4.25 13.84 4.29
C MET A 57 2.81 14.34 4.42
N LEU A 58 1.86 13.41 4.45
CA LEU A 58 0.43 13.67 4.62
C LEU A 58 0.07 13.77 6.11
N ASN A 59 0.68 14.74 6.80
CA ASN A 59 0.37 15.03 8.20
C ASN A 59 -0.59 16.22 8.29
N ARG A 60 -1.56 16.14 9.18
CA ARG A 60 -2.51 17.24 9.42
C ARG A 60 -1.78 18.42 10.07
N GLY A 61 -1.56 19.48 9.31
CA GLY A 61 -1.00 20.74 9.81
C GLY A 61 0.49 20.96 9.55
N ASP A 62 1.21 20.00 8.96
CA ASP A 62 2.64 20.15 8.67
C ASP A 62 2.94 19.94 7.19
N THR A 63 2.60 20.95 6.38
CA THR A 63 2.88 21.00 4.93
C THR A 63 4.36 21.26 4.59
N LYS A 64 5.25 21.27 5.60
CA LYS A 64 6.63 21.75 5.46
C LYS A 64 7.70 20.66 5.42
N SER A 65 7.38 19.40 5.73
CA SER A 65 8.35 18.30 5.61
C SER A 65 8.49 17.88 4.14
N LYS A 66 9.22 18.71 3.39
CA LYS A 66 9.58 18.51 2.00
C LYS A 66 10.93 17.81 1.93
N VAL A 67 10.94 16.54 1.56
CA VAL A 67 12.17 15.84 1.18
C VAL A 67 12.29 15.92 -0.33
N SER A 68 13.44 16.36 -0.84
CA SER A 68 13.71 16.42 -2.28
C SER A 68 14.91 15.57 -2.61
N PHE A 69 14.81 14.75 -3.66
CA PHE A 69 15.96 14.08 -4.24
C PHE A 69 15.99 14.32 -5.75
N PRO A 70 17.18 14.57 -6.33
CA PRO A 70 17.35 14.77 -7.75
C PRO A 70 17.26 13.42 -8.49
N PHE A 71 16.59 13.43 -9.64
CA PHE A 71 16.63 12.32 -10.59
C PHE A 71 17.82 12.49 -11.54
N PRO A 72 18.40 11.39 -12.04
CA PRO A 72 19.46 11.43 -13.04
C PRO A 72 18.97 11.91 -14.41
N GLU A 73 17.67 11.73 -14.70
CA GLU A 73 17.04 11.99 -16.00
C GLU A 73 15.66 12.64 -15.80
N GLU A 74 15.04 13.12 -16.88
CA GLU A 74 13.67 13.64 -16.84
C GLU A 74 12.66 12.49 -16.74
N ILE A 75 11.75 12.61 -15.77
CA ILE A 75 10.75 11.59 -15.45
C ILE A 75 9.37 12.06 -15.94
N SER A 76 8.66 11.19 -16.66
CA SER A 76 7.31 11.43 -17.17
C SER A 76 6.22 10.88 -16.25
N CYS A 77 6.46 9.76 -15.55
CA CYS A 77 5.46 9.16 -14.65
C CYS A 77 6.06 8.57 -13.36
N LEU A 78 5.26 8.53 -12.29
CA LEU A 78 5.60 7.89 -11.01
C LEU A 78 4.55 6.88 -10.58
N HIS A 79 4.99 5.82 -9.92
CA HIS A 79 4.11 4.85 -9.27
C HIS A 79 4.71 4.32 -7.97
N ALA A 80 3.89 4.25 -6.92
CA ALA A 80 4.29 3.66 -5.64
C ALA A 80 3.95 2.15 -5.63
N ILE A 81 4.93 1.34 -5.24
CA ILE A 81 4.84 -0.13 -5.21
C ILE A 81 4.82 -0.61 -3.75
N ASP A 82 4.12 -1.71 -3.48
CA ASP A 82 4.06 -2.37 -2.17
C ASP A 82 3.80 -1.39 -1.02
N SER A 83 2.66 -0.66 -1.10
CA SER A 83 2.28 0.38 -0.14
C SER A 83 3.26 1.56 0.00
N GLY A 84 4.16 1.74 -0.97
CA GLY A 84 5.17 2.81 -0.96
C GLY A 84 6.55 2.37 -0.46
N LYS A 85 6.81 1.06 -0.32
CA LYS A 85 8.16 0.56 -0.01
C LYS A 85 9.16 0.88 -1.13
N TYR A 86 8.71 0.78 -2.37
CA TYR A 86 9.48 1.17 -3.55
C TYR A 86 8.74 2.23 -4.34
N LEU A 87 9.51 3.08 -5.02
CA LEU A 87 9.02 4.08 -5.96
C LEU A 87 9.55 3.72 -7.35
N ALA A 88 8.65 3.47 -8.29
CA ALA A 88 9.00 3.34 -9.70
C ALA A 88 8.80 4.68 -10.41
N ALA A 89 9.77 5.02 -11.26
CA ALA A 89 9.78 6.22 -12.07
C ALA A 89 10.05 5.83 -13.53
N GLY A 90 9.23 6.34 -14.43
CA GLY A 90 9.39 6.16 -15.88
C GLY A 90 10.03 7.40 -16.48
N ALA A 91 11.15 7.23 -17.17
CA ALA A 91 11.89 8.32 -17.79
C ALA A 91 11.41 8.59 -19.21
N LYS A 92 11.61 9.84 -19.67
CA LYS A 92 11.39 10.22 -21.07
C LYS A 92 12.34 9.53 -22.05
N SER A 93 13.47 9.02 -21.55
CA SER A 93 14.44 8.21 -22.31
C SER A 93 13.97 6.78 -22.61
N GLY A 94 12.89 6.31 -21.97
CA GLY A 94 12.43 4.92 -22.04
C GLY A 94 12.96 4.00 -20.94
N ARG A 95 13.74 4.56 -20.00
CA ARG A 95 14.22 3.84 -18.81
C ARG A 95 13.17 3.77 -17.72
N VAL A 96 13.20 2.67 -16.97
CA VAL A 96 12.47 2.55 -15.70
C VAL A 96 13.47 2.53 -14.56
N LEU A 97 13.23 3.34 -13.54
CA LEU A 97 14.06 3.44 -12.35
C LEU A 97 13.26 3.02 -11.12
N ILE A 98 13.84 2.16 -10.27
CA ILE A 98 13.26 1.76 -8.99
C ILE A 98 14.11 2.32 -7.84
N TRP A 99 13.44 3.02 -6.93
CA TRP A 99 14.03 3.60 -5.73
C TRP A 99 13.48 2.93 -4.48
N ALA A 100 14.34 2.74 -3.48
CA ALA A 100 13.91 2.41 -2.12
C ALA A 100 13.45 3.70 -1.42
N THR A 101 12.18 3.78 -1.06
CA THR A 101 11.60 4.99 -0.46
C THR A 101 12.24 5.32 0.90
N ALA A 102 12.52 4.31 1.71
CA ALA A 102 13.04 4.51 3.07
C ALA A 102 14.48 5.06 3.11
N SER A 103 15.32 4.66 2.15
CA SER A 103 16.72 5.08 2.08
C SER A 103 16.97 6.17 1.03
N GLY A 104 16.02 6.41 0.13
CA GLY A 104 16.20 7.29 -1.02
C GLY A 104 17.28 6.80 -1.98
N ARG A 105 17.62 5.51 -1.97
CA ARG A 105 18.65 4.92 -2.84
C ARG A 105 18.02 4.38 -4.12
N LEU A 106 18.62 4.73 -5.26
CA LEU A 106 18.34 4.07 -6.54
C LEU A 106 18.81 2.61 -6.46
N LEU A 107 17.86 1.68 -6.63
CA LEU A 107 18.12 0.24 -6.59
C LEU A 107 18.51 -0.28 -7.96
N ARG A 108 17.73 0.06 -8.99
CA ARG A 108 17.91 -0.43 -10.37
C ARG A 108 17.43 0.62 -11.36
N ALA A 109 18.12 0.68 -12.50
CA ALA A 109 17.68 1.39 -13.69
C ALA A 109 17.95 0.50 -14.91
N TRP A 110 17.01 0.40 -15.83
CA TRP A 110 17.17 -0.39 -17.06
C TRP A 110 16.37 0.20 -18.20
N ASP A 111 16.78 -0.11 -19.42
CA ASP A 111 16.09 0.28 -20.64
C ASP A 111 14.86 -0.63 -20.82
N ALA A 112 13.67 -0.07 -20.64
CA ALA A 112 12.41 -0.80 -20.69
C ALA A 112 11.70 -0.59 -22.03
N HIS A 113 11.75 0.62 -22.57
CA HIS A 113 11.04 1.02 -23.79
C HIS A 113 11.97 1.78 -24.74
N TYR A 114 11.62 1.81 -26.02
CA TYR A 114 12.34 2.61 -27.02
C TYR A 114 11.89 4.08 -27.05
N GLY A 115 10.72 4.36 -26.48
CA GLY A 115 10.15 5.69 -26.31
C GLY A 115 9.90 6.03 -24.84
N ALA A 116 9.39 7.23 -24.58
CA ALA A 116 9.10 7.69 -23.23
C ALA A 116 8.14 6.74 -22.49
N VAL A 117 8.40 6.47 -21.21
CA VAL A 117 7.50 5.67 -20.38
C VAL A 117 6.34 6.54 -19.93
N THR A 118 5.15 6.32 -20.47
CA THR A 118 3.98 7.17 -20.25
C THR A 118 3.18 6.78 -19.01
N SER A 119 3.17 5.48 -18.67
CA SER A 119 2.36 4.96 -17.58
C SER A 119 3.02 3.79 -16.86
N LEU A 120 2.75 3.68 -15.57
CA LEU A 120 3.26 2.62 -14.70
C LEU A 120 2.13 2.14 -13.78
N ALA A 121 2.04 0.83 -13.59
CA ALA A 121 1.11 0.21 -12.65
C ALA A 121 1.74 -1.03 -12.01
N SER A 122 1.36 -1.35 -10.77
CA SER A 122 1.89 -2.53 -10.08
C SER A 122 0.80 -3.32 -9.36
N SER A 123 1.02 -4.62 -9.25
CA SER A 123 0.16 -5.54 -8.49
C SER A 123 0.95 -6.79 -8.11
N GLU A 124 0.84 -7.23 -6.85
CA GLU A 124 1.40 -8.52 -6.36
C GLU A 124 2.86 -8.79 -6.78
N GLY A 125 3.77 -7.82 -6.66
CA GLY A 125 5.18 -8.01 -7.01
C GLY A 125 5.48 -7.96 -8.51
N VAL A 126 4.50 -7.61 -9.35
CA VAL A 126 4.66 -7.36 -10.78
C VAL A 126 4.56 -5.87 -11.04
N LEU A 127 5.44 -5.37 -11.90
CA LEU A 127 5.42 -4.01 -12.42
C LEU A 127 5.05 -4.04 -13.91
N LEU A 128 4.13 -3.18 -14.31
CA LEU A 128 3.78 -2.92 -15.70
C LEU A 128 4.31 -1.55 -16.09
N SER A 129 4.92 -1.49 -17.27
CA SER A 129 5.31 -0.24 -17.91
C SER A 129 4.67 -0.12 -19.28
N GLY A 130 4.11 1.04 -19.57
CA GLY A 130 3.55 1.39 -20.87
C GLY A 130 4.35 2.53 -21.48
N GLY A 131 4.71 2.36 -22.75
CA GLY A 131 5.53 3.33 -23.48
C GLY A 131 4.79 4.07 -24.58
N ASP A 132 5.44 5.13 -25.06
CA ASP A 132 5.11 5.82 -26.31
C ASP A 132 5.35 4.93 -27.54
N ASP A 133 6.13 3.85 -27.38
CA ASP A 133 6.40 2.81 -28.39
C ASP A 133 5.23 1.83 -28.62
N ALA A 134 4.05 2.14 -28.08
CA ALA A 134 2.83 1.32 -28.14
C ALA A 134 2.96 -0.07 -27.49
N ALA A 135 4.04 -0.32 -26.72
CA ALA A 135 4.27 -1.58 -26.05
C ALA A 135 4.01 -1.47 -24.55
N VAL A 136 3.37 -2.50 -23.98
CA VAL A 136 3.31 -2.70 -22.52
C VAL A 136 4.29 -3.81 -22.16
N HIS A 137 5.12 -3.62 -21.16
CA HIS A 137 6.03 -4.65 -20.67
C HIS A 137 5.69 -5.04 -19.24
N VAL A 138 5.72 -6.35 -18.98
CA VAL A 138 5.42 -6.97 -17.69
C VAL A 138 6.73 -7.41 -17.05
N TRP A 139 7.00 -6.95 -15.84
CA TRP A 139 8.25 -7.18 -15.12
C TRP A 139 8.00 -7.85 -13.77
N ALA A 140 8.73 -8.91 -13.45
CA ALA A 140 8.75 -9.49 -12.11
C ALA A 140 9.70 -8.67 -11.24
N LEU A 141 9.19 -8.03 -10.18
CA LEU A 141 10.04 -7.21 -9.30
C LEU A 141 11.10 -8.05 -8.58
N SER A 142 10.81 -9.31 -8.29
CA SER A 142 11.78 -10.25 -7.72
C SER A 142 13.01 -10.42 -8.63
N GLN A 143 12.82 -10.51 -9.95
CA GLN A 143 13.91 -10.63 -10.92
C GLN A 143 14.63 -9.31 -11.15
N VAL A 144 13.88 -8.21 -11.18
CA VAL A 144 14.45 -6.86 -11.39
C VAL A 144 15.36 -6.46 -10.23
N LEU A 145 14.99 -6.85 -9.01
CA LEU A 145 15.70 -6.50 -7.78
C LEU A 145 16.71 -7.56 -7.30
N ASP A 146 16.80 -8.70 -7.99
CA ASP A 146 17.72 -9.77 -7.60
C ASP A 146 19.18 -9.28 -7.67
N GLN A 147 19.96 -9.60 -6.64
CA GLN A 147 21.36 -9.21 -6.51
C GLN A 147 22.25 -9.89 -7.56
N ALA A 148 21.86 -11.07 -8.05
CA ALA A 148 22.54 -11.73 -9.16
C ALA A 148 22.27 -11.01 -10.50
N ALA A 149 21.05 -10.54 -10.71
CA ALA A 149 20.65 -9.77 -11.90
C ALA A 149 21.14 -8.33 -11.87
N LEU A 150 21.59 -7.83 -10.71
CA LEU A 150 22.19 -6.51 -10.54
C LEU A 150 23.54 -6.32 -11.28
N GLY A 151 24.11 -7.39 -11.85
CA GLY A 151 25.19 -7.32 -12.84
C GLY A 151 24.74 -6.74 -14.19
N ASP A 152 25.63 -6.79 -15.19
CA ASP A 152 25.45 -6.27 -16.56
C ASP A 152 24.45 -7.09 -17.41
N SER A 153 23.77 -8.06 -16.80
CA SER A 153 22.71 -8.83 -17.47
C SER A 153 21.50 -7.93 -17.71
N ALA A 154 21.13 -7.81 -18.99
CA ALA A 154 19.94 -7.09 -19.41
C ALA A 154 18.68 -7.66 -18.74
N VAL A 155 17.90 -6.78 -18.12
CA VAL A 155 16.60 -7.16 -17.53
C VAL A 155 15.66 -7.52 -18.67
N THR A 156 15.15 -8.75 -18.66
CA THR A 156 14.16 -9.18 -19.66
C THR A 156 12.76 -9.11 -19.09
N PRO A 157 11.77 -8.58 -19.83
CA PRO A 157 10.37 -8.65 -19.41
C PRO A 157 9.88 -10.10 -19.42
N ILE A 158 8.86 -10.40 -18.59
CA ILE A 158 8.14 -11.67 -18.61
C ILE A 158 7.36 -11.80 -19.92
N VAL A 159 6.64 -10.72 -20.27
CA VAL A 159 5.79 -10.61 -21.46
C VAL A 159 5.82 -9.18 -21.98
N SER A 160 5.81 -9.04 -23.31
CA SER A 160 5.62 -7.77 -24.01
C SER A 160 4.30 -7.81 -24.78
N LEU A 161 3.41 -6.85 -24.52
CA LEU A 161 2.12 -6.68 -25.20
C LEU A 161 2.26 -5.59 -26.26
N THR A 162 2.20 -5.95 -27.54
CA THR A 162 2.49 -5.05 -28.67
C THR A 162 1.32 -4.93 -29.66
N GLU A 163 0.09 -5.12 -29.18
CA GLU A 163 -1.10 -5.09 -30.03
C GLU A 163 -1.68 -3.67 -30.22
N HIS A 164 -1.18 -2.67 -29.49
CA HIS A 164 -1.57 -1.28 -29.69
C HIS A 164 -0.77 -0.68 -30.85
N THR A 165 -1.37 0.30 -31.53
CA THR A 165 -0.73 0.97 -32.69
C THR A 165 -0.15 2.33 -32.34
N MET A 166 -0.61 2.93 -31.24
CA MET A 166 -0.16 4.22 -30.75
C MET A 166 0.25 4.14 -29.27
N ALA A 167 0.90 5.20 -28.80
CA ALA A 167 1.31 5.42 -27.42
C ALA A 167 0.25 5.01 -26.40
N ILE A 168 0.69 4.28 -25.38
CA ILE A 168 -0.15 3.93 -24.24
C ILE A 168 -0.33 5.18 -23.39
N THR A 169 -1.56 5.46 -22.98
CA THR A 169 -1.90 6.66 -22.20
C THR A 169 -2.12 6.33 -20.74
N ALA A 170 -2.76 5.19 -20.45
CA ALA A 170 -3.00 4.74 -19.09
C ALA A 170 -2.96 3.22 -18.96
N LEU A 171 -2.51 2.76 -17.80
CA LEU A 171 -2.46 1.35 -17.42
C LEU A 171 -3.14 1.16 -16.07
N GLN A 172 -4.01 0.16 -16.00
CA GLN A 172 -4.61 -0.24 -14.74
C GLN A 172 -4.57 -1.75 -14.57
N VAL A 173 -4.33 -2.17 -13.33
CA VAL A 173 -4.29 -3.57 -12.93
C VAL A 173 -5.32 -3.80 -11.84
N THR A 174 -5.86 -5.00 -11.85
CA THR A 174 -6.74 -5.44 -10.77
C THR A 174 -5.90 -5.66 -9.50
N PRO A 175 -6.44 -5.30 -8.33
CA PRO A 175 -5.64 -5.27 -7.11
C PRO A 175 -5.17 -6.65 -6.62
N PHE A 176 -5.75 -7.74 -7.14
CA PHE A 176 -5.42 -9.10 -6.74
C PHE A 176 -5.47 -10.08 -7.90
N GLY A 177 -4.65 -11.12 -7.81
CA GLY A 177 -4.69 -12.32 -8.64
C GLY A 177 -3.91 -12.25 -9.95
N LEU A 178 -3.06 -11.25 -10.16
CA LEU A 178 -2.33 -11.10 -11.43
C LEU A 178 -1.39 -12.30 -11.67
N LEU A 179 -0.62 -12.68 -10.65
CA LEU A 179 0.23 -13.88 -10.73
C LEU A 179 -0.58 -15.18 -10.67
N SER A 180 -1.76 -15.15 -10.04
CA SER A 180 -2.67 -16.31 -9.95
C SER A 180 -3.45 -16.56 -11.26
N GLY A 181 -3.22 -15.77 -12.31
CA GLY A 181 -3.90 -15.88 -13.61
C GLY A 181 -5.37 -15.41 -13.62
N ARG A 182 -5.85 -14.88 -12.50
CA ARG A 182 -7.21 -14.35 -12.35
C ARG A 182 -7.28 -12.84 -12.57
N GLY A 183 -6.17 -12.16 -12.33
CA GLY A 183 -6.06 -10.72 -12.49
C GLY A 183 -6.09 -10.31 -13.95
N ARG A 184 -6.52 -9.07 -14.17
CA ARG A 184 -6.64 -8.48 -15.49
C ARG A 184 -5.79 -7.22 -15.57
N ILE A 185 -5.24 -7.01 -16.76
CA ILE A 185 -4.55 -5.78 -17.13
C ILE A 185 -5.45 -5.03 -18.09
N TYR A 186 -5.58 -3.74 -17.90
CA TYR A 186 -6.25 -2.84 -18.82
C TYR A 186 -5.23 -1.85 -19.35
N SER A 187 -5.09 -1.79 -20.67
CA SER A 187 -4.22 -0.84 -21.35
C SER A 187 -5.04 0.08 -22.24
N ALA A 188 -4.95 1.37 -22.00
CA ALA A 188 -5.56 2.40 -22.83
C ALA A 188 -4.50 3.03 -23.74
N SER A 189 -4.88 3.31 -24.97
CA SER A 189 -3.99 3.93 -25.94
C SER A 189 -4.67 5.09 -26.66
N ARG A 190 -3.82 5.94 -27.23
CA ARG A 190 -4.22 7.01 -28.14
C ARG A 190 -4.80 6.50 -29.45
N ASP A 191 -4.73 5.19 -29.72
CA ASP A 191 -5.37 4.50 -30.85
C ASP A 191 -6.91 4.35 -30.71
N HIS A 192 -7.49 5.00 -29.70
CA HIS A 192 -8.92 4.96 -29.35
C HIS A 192 -9.38 3.63 -28.74
N THR A 193 -8.46 2.74 -28.37
CA THR A 193 -8.81 1.45 -27.78
C THR A 193 -8.41 1.33 -26.31
N CYS A 194 -9.19 0.55 -25.57
CA CYS A 194 -8.79 0.00 -24.28
C CYS A 194 -8.83 -1.53 -24.39
N LYS A 195 -7.69 -2.18 -24.15
CA LYS A 195 -7.55 -3.63 -24.25
C LYS A 195 -7.50 -4.26 -22.88
N GLN A 196 -8.23 -5.35 -22.71
CA GLN A 196 -8.26 -6.17 -21.50
C GLN A 196 -7.47 -7.44 -21.72
N TRP A 197 -6.52 -7.71 -20.83
CA TRP A 197 -5.60 -8.83 -20.93
C TRP A 197 -5.71 -9.73 -19.72
N ARG A 198 -5.51 -11.02 -19.96
CA ARG A 198 -5.23 -12.01 -18.91
C ARG A 198 -3.77 -12.39 -18.99
N LEU A 199 -3.07 -12.29 -17.88
CA LEU A 199 -1.70 -12.77 -17.77
C LEU A 199 -1.71 -14.19 -17.21
N ARG A 200 -1.02 -15.13 -17.87
CA ARG A 200 -0.66 -16.42 -17.28
C ARG A 200 0.85 -16.43 -17.09
N VAL A 201 1.27 -16.61 -15.84
CA VAL A 201 2.68 -16.67 -15.48
C VAL A 201 2.99 -18.08 -15.02
N GLU A 202 4.06 -18.64 -15.55
CA GLU A 202 4.67 -19.90 -15.13
C GLU A 202 6.05 -19.58 -14.54
N HIS A 203 6.46 -20.35 -13.55
CA HIS A 203 7.73 -20.13 -12.85
C HIS A 203 8.59 -21.39 -12.93
N ASP A 204 9.65 -21.31 -13.73
CA ASP A 204 10.55 -22.44 -14.02
C ASP A 204 11.65 -22.62 -12.94
N GLY A 205 11.52 -21.97 -11.78
CA GLY A 205 12.49 -22.01 -10.68
C GLY A 205 13.54 -20.90 -10.75
N GLU A 206 14.05 -20.59 -11.95
CA GLU A 206 15.03 -19.50 -12.17
C GLU A 206 14.42 -18.27 -12.85
N LYS A 207 13.43 -18.48 -13.74
CA LYS A 207 12.81 -17.40 -14.51
C LYS A 207 11.29 -17.48 -14.50
N TYR A 208 10.64 -16.33 -14.38
CA TYR A 208 9.24 -16.17 -14.71
C TYR A 208 9.10 -16.07 -16.23
N THR A 209 8.35 -17.01 -16.80
CA THR A 209 7.90 -16.97 -18.19
C THR A 209 6.39 -16.79 -18.19
N GLY A 210 5.83 -16.19 -19.22
CA GLY A 210 4.41 -15.96 -19.24
C GLY A 210 3.87 -15.77 -20.64
N LYS A 211 2.56 -15.91 -20.75
CA LYS A 211 1.81 -15.56 -21.95
C LYS A 211 0.65 -14.67 -21.55
N ALA A 212 0.44 -13.60 -22.32
CA ALA A 212 -0.75 -12.79 -22.18
C ALA A 212 -1.77 -13.15 -23.27
N GLU A 213 -3.02 -13.28 -22.85
CA GLU A 213 -4.16 -13.50 -23.74
C GLU A 213 -4.98 -12.20 -23.80
N LEU A 214 -5.27 -11.72 -25.00
CA LEU A 214 -6.19 -10.61 -25.21
C LEU A 214 -7.63 -11.11 -25.04
N LEU A 215 -8.35 -10.57 -24.06
CA LEU A 215 -9.73 -10.99 -23.75
C LEU A 215 -10.77 -10.11 -24.44
N ALA A 216 -10.55 -8.80 -24.47
CA ALA A 216 -11.48 -7.85 -25.07
C ALA A 216 -10.77 -6.61 -25.58
N THR A 217 -11.33 -6.02 -26.64
CA THR A 217 -10.94 -4.70 -27.16
C THR A 217 -12.17 -3.79 -27.11
N LEU A 218 -12.07 -2.73 -26.31
CA LEU A 218 -13.10 -1.69 -26.18
C LEU A 218 -12.71 -0.53 -27.12
N LEU A 219 -13.63 -0.10 -27.98
CA LEU A 219 -13.35 0.91 -29.01
C LEU A 219 -14.13 2.19 -28.75
N TYR A 220 -13.42 3.29 -28.56
CA TYR A 220 -14.00 4.59 -28.31
C TYR A 220 -14.00 5.45 -29.58
N GLN A 221 -14.90 6.43 -29.63
CA GLN A 221 -15.00 7.36 -30.77
C GLN A 221 -13.85 8.39 -30.83
N ALA A 222 -13.07 8.50 -29.76
CA ALA A 222 -11.97 9.44 -29.64
C ALA A 222 -10.84 8.86 -28.80
N MET A 223 -9.67 9.51 -28.84
CA MET A 223 -8.49 9.11 -28.07
C MET A 223 -8.79 9.01 -26.58
N VAL A 224 -8.31 7.92 -25.98
CA VAL A 224 -8.44 7.66 -24.55
C VAL A 224 -7.27 8.32 -23.83
N ASN A 225 -7.57 9.26 -22.94
CA ASN A 225 -6.57 9.98 -22.16
C ASN A 225 -6.24 9.22 -20.86
N ASP A 226 -7.26 8.64 -20.22
CA ASP A 226 -7.11 7.92 -18.95
C ASP A 226 -8.23 6.89 -18.76
N ILE A 227 -8.00 5.87 -17.93
CA ILE A 227 -8.97 4.82 -17.61
C ILE A 227 -9.07 4.59 -16.12
N ALA A 228 -10.29 4.26 -15.66
CA ALA A 228 -10.55 3.82 -14.31
C ALA A 228 -11.45 2.58 -14.33
N VAL A 229 -11.03 1.51 -13.69
CA VAL A 229 -11.70 0.22 -13.62
C VAL A 229 -12.12 -0.02 -12.19
N ASP A 230 -13.36 -0.48 -12.02
CA ASP A 230 -13.86 -0.86 -10.71
C ASP A 230 -13.11 -2.11 -10.19
N LYS A 231 -12.86 -2.16 -8.89
CA LYS A 231 -12.12 -3.26 -8.26
C LYS A 231 -12.86 -4.59 -8.34
N SER A 232 -14.18 -4.54 -8.50
CA SER A 232 -15.03 -5.70 -8.75
C SER A 232 -15.00 -6.18 -10.21
N GLU A 233 -14.26 -5.49 -11.09
CA GLU A 233 -14.18 -5.75 -12.54
C GLU A 233 -15.55 -5.73 -13.24
N THR A 234 -16.53 -5.02 -12.68
CA THR A 234 -17.87 -4.94 -13.29
C THR A 234 -17.98 -3.88 -14.36
N ARG A 235 -17.19 -2.81 -14.25
CA ARG A 235 -17.29 -1.60 -15.07
C ARG A 235 -15.92 -1.02 -15.36
N VAL A 236 -15.76 -0.50 -16.58
CA VAL A 236 -14.62 0.29 -17.03
C VAL A 236 -15.12 1.68 -17.38
N PHE A 237 -14.42 2.70 -16.90
CA PHE A 237 -14.64 4.09 -17.23
C PHE A 237 -13.46 4.57 -18.06
N ALA A 238 -13.73 5.30 -19.13
CA ALA A 238 -12.73 5.86 -20.02
C ALA A 238 -12.93 7.36 -20.15
N ALA A 239 -11.87 8.11 -19.86
CA ALA A 239 -11.77 9.52 -20.16
C ALA A 239 -11.26 9.68 -21.58
N THR A 240 -12.05 10.31 -22.42
CA THR A 240 -11.69 10.53 -23.82
C THR A 240 -11.73 12.01 -24.16
N ALA A 241 -11.17 12.36 -25.31
CA ALA A 241 -11.34 13.70 -25.86
C ALA A 241 -12.80 14.03 -26.22
N ALA A 242 -13.68 13.05 -26.42
CA ALA A 242 -15.10 13.30 -26.71
C ALA A 242 -15.99 13.34 -25.45
N GLY A 243 -15.43 13.01 -24.28
CA GLY A 243 -16.17 12.97 -23.02
C GLY A 243 -15.86 11.73 -22.18
N LEU A 244 -16.74 11.45 -21.22
CA LEU A 244 -16.62 10.35 -20.28
C LEU A 244 -17.55 9.22 -20.67
N PHE A 245 -17.00 8.01 -20.80
CA PHE A 245 -17.73 6.81 -21.19
C PHE A 245 -17.61 5.73 -20.12
N GLN A 246 -18.70 5.00 -19.90
CA GLN A 246 -18.76 3.81 -19.07
C GLN A 246 -19.09 2.60 -19.92
N THR A 247 -18.35 1.52 -19.70
CA THR A 247 -18.55 0.22 -20.32
C THR A 247 -18.84 -0.79 -19.22
N ASN A 248 -19.96 -1.49 -19.31
CA ASN A 248 -20.27 -2.57 -18.38
C ASN A 248 -19.63 -3.85 -18.89
N LEU A 249 -18.77 -4.46 -18.08
CA LEU A 249 -18.09 -5.71 -18.44
C LEU A 249 -19.01 -6.93 -18.34
N TYR A 250 -20.17 -6.79 -17.71
CA TYR A 250 -21.19 -7.83 -17.67
C TYR A 250 -22.47 -7.31 -18.31
N ALA A 251 -22.98 -8.07 -19.26
CA ALA A 251 -24.26 -7.80 -19.92
C ALA A 251 -25.23 -8.94 -19.61
N TYR A 252 -26.49 -8.58 -19.48
CA TYR A 252 -27.56 -9.56 -19.31
C TYR A 252 -28.03 -10.00 -20.68
N LYS A 253 -27.77 -11.26 -21.05
CA LYS A 253 -28.31 -11.82 -22.28
C LYS A 253 -29.72 -12.32 -21.99
N LYS A 254 -30.71 -11.63 -22.56
CA LYS A 254 -32.08 -12.17 -22.60
C LYS A 254 -32.05 -13.41 -23.49
N ALA A 255 -32.39 -14.56 -22.92
CA ALA A 255 -32.55 -15.79 -23.69
C ALA A 255 -33.64 -15.57 -24.75
N SER A 256 -33.32 -15.85 -26.02
CA SER A 256 -34.24 -15.68 -27.15
C SER A 256 -35.32 -16.77 -27.23
N SER A 257 -35.39 -17.68 -26.26
CA SER A 257 -36.47 -18.65 -26.12
C SER A 257 -37.21 -18.37 -24.81
N ALA A 258 -38.47 -17.97 -24.94
CA ALA A 258 -39.41 -17.88 -23.84
C ALA A 258 -39.66 -19.28 -23.25
N ASP A 259 -38.79 -19.71 -22.35
CA ASP A 259 -39.08 -20.86 -21.51
C ASP A 259 -40.15 -20.44 -20.50
N ILE A 260 -41.31 -21.10 -20.61
CA ILE A 260 -42.59 -20.82 -19.92
C ILE A 260 -42.51 -20.96 -18.37
N LEU A 261 -41.32 -21.22 -17.80
CA LEU A 261 -41.12 -21.52 -16.37
C LEU A 261 -40.23 -20.53 -15.61
N GLY A 262 -40.03 -19.34 -16.16
CA GLY A 262 -39.34 -18.23 -15.49
C GLY A 262 -38.18 -17.72 -16.32
N GLU A 263 -38.05 -16.40 -16.40
CA GLU A 263 -36.98 -15.72 -17.11
C GLU A 263 -35.62 -16.11 -16.52
N LYS A 264 -35.05 -17.22 -17.00
CA LYS A 264 -33.62 -17.48 -16.84
C LYS A 264 -32.93 -16.54 -17.78
N ALA A 265 -32.24 -15.59 -17.20
CA ALA A 265 -31.34 -14.78 -17.96
C ALA A 265 -29.93 -14.98 -17.45
N GLU A 266 -29.05 -14.94 -18.43
CA GLU A 266 -27.68 -15.32 -18.26
C GLU A 266 -26.84 -14.06 -18.21
N LEU A 267 -26.01 -13.96 -17.17
CA LEU A 267 -25.03 -12.90 -17.06
C LEU A 267 -23.81 -13.30 -17.88
N VAL A 268 -23.56 -12.59 -18.98
CA VAL A 268 -22.42 -12.84 -19.87
C VAL A 268 -21.33 -11.80 -19.59
N ALA A 269 -20.11 -12.27 -19.33
CA ALA A 269 -18.94 -11.42 -19.16
C ALA A 269 -18.30 -11.11 -20.53
N LEU A 270 -18.01 -9.84 -20.80
CA LEU A 270 -17.14 -9.44 -21.90
C LEU A 270 -15.74 -10.04 -21.69
N GLY A 271 -15.27 -10.83 -22.64
CA GLY A 271 -13.98 -11.53 -22.58
C GLY A 271 -13.97 -12.79 -21.69
N GLY A 272 -15.14 -13.34 -21.35
CA GLY A 272 -15.27 -14.64 -20.67
C GLY A 272 -15.14 -15.85 -21.60
N SER A 273 -15.41 -15.68 -22.90
CA SER A 273 -15.16 -16.67 -23.95
C SER A 273 -13.68 -16.70 -24.33
N SER A 274 -13.21 -17.81 -24.89
CA SER A 274 -11.84 -17.96 -25.42
C SER A 274 -11.45 -16.91 -26.47
N ASP A 275 -12.45 -16.28 -27.09
CA ASP A 275 -12.27 -15.38 -28.22
C ASP A 275 -12.28 -13.93 -27.74
N ALA A 276 -11.40 -13.12 -28.35
CA ALA A 276 -11.33 -11.69 -28.10
C ALA A 276 -12.66 -11.02 -28.49
N VAL A 277 -13.32 -10.38 -27.52
CA VAL A 277 -14.62 -9.73 -27.73
C VAL A 277 -14.44 -8.26 -28.04
N PHE A 278 -15.14 -7.77 -29.05
CA PHE A 278 -15.21 -6.34 -29.41
C PHE A 278 -16.49 -5.73 -28.83
N SER A 279 -16.38 -4.55 -28.21
CA SER A 279 -17.53 -3.83 -27.65
C SER A 279 -17.47 -2.35 -28.00
N GLU A 280 -18.56 -1.85 -28.59
CA GLU A 280 -18.79 -0.43 -28.92
C GLU A 280 -19.94 0.18 -28.08
N ASP A 281 -20.64 -0.64 -27.31
CA ASP A 281 -21.80 -0.25 -26.51
C ASP A 281 -21.34 0.49 -25.24
N HIS A 282 -21.18 1.80 -25.36
CA HIS A 282 -20.71 2.67 -24.28
C HIS A 282 -21.81 3.62 -23.78
N ILE A 283 -21.93 3.73 -22.46
CA ILE A 283 -22.84 4.68 -21.82
C ILE A 283 -22.08 6.00 -21.62
N GLN A 284 -22.50 7.04 -22.35
CA GLN A 284 -21.93 8.38 -22.20
C GLN A 284 -22.51 9.08 -20.96
N TYR A 285 -21.65 9.73 -20.17
CA TYR A 285 -22.09 10.57 -19.07
C TYR A 285 -22.62 11.93 -19.58
N PRO A 286 -23.58 12.57 -18.88
CA PRO A 286 -24.12 13.86 -19.28
C PRO A 286 -23.09 14.97 -19.02
N SER A 287 -22.12 15.09 -19.93
CA SER A 287 -21.06 16.10 -19.87
C SER A 287 -21.05 16.88 -21.17
N ALA A 288 -21.24 18.20 -21.07
CA ALA A 288 -21.05 19.15 -22.18
C ALA A 288 -19.57 19.53 -22.39
N GLU A 289 -18.64 18.89 -21.68
CA GLU A 289 -17.21 19.24 -21.73
C GLU A 289 -16.47 18.44 -22.79
N ALA A 290 -15.71 19.18 -23.61
CA ALA A 290 -15.12 18.71 -24.85
C ALA A 290 -13.77 18.01 -24.69
N SER A 291 -13.31 17.69 -23.46
CA SER A 291 -12.12 16.84 -23.25
C SER A 291 -11.93 16.48 -21.77
N VAL A 292 -11.97 15.19 -21.43
CA VAL A 292 -11.66 14.68 -20.08
C VAL A 292 -10.24 14.16 -20.06
N MET A 293 -9.39 14.70 -19.17
CA MET A 293 -7.95 14.43 -19.13
C MET A 293 -7.59 13.28 -18.19
N ALA A 294 -8.21 13.24 -17.01
CA ALA A 294 -7.90 12.24 -16.00
C ALA A 294 -9.17 11.81 -15.27
N ILE A 295 -9.20 10.57 -14.80
CA ILE A 295 -10.30 10.01 -14.02
C ILE A 295 -9.79 9.14 -12.88
N SER A 296 -10.58 9.02 -11.81
CA SER A 296 -10.25 8.14 -10.69
C SER A 296 -11.51 7.72 -9.94
N LEU A 297 -11.56 6.48 -9.46
CA LEU A 297 -12.73 5.92 -8.76
C LEU A 297 -12.54 5.90 -7.24
N SER A 298 -13.60 6.11 -6.48
CA SER A 298 -13.60 5.84 -5.03
C SER A 298 -13.20 4.40 -4.71
N TYR A 299 -12.82 4.13 -3.46
CA TYR A 299 -12.40 2.78 -3.07
C TYR A 299 -13.52 1.76 -3.28
N ASP A 300 -14.77 2.18 -3.08
CA ASP A 300 -16.00 1.39 -3.21
C ASP A 300 -16.63 1.42 -4.62
N GLY A 301 -16.06 2.18 -5.56
CA GLY A 301 -16.59 2.31 -6.93
C GLY A 301 -17.91 3.09 -7.04
N SER A 302 -18.42 3.66 -5.93
CA SER A 302 -19.67 4.43 -5.92
C SER A 302 -19.53 5.84 -6.50
N LEU A 303 -18.35 6.45 -6.36
CA LEU A 303 -18.07 7.79 -6.85
C LEU A 303 -16.99 7.75 -7.92
N LEU A 304 -17.21 8.51 -8.97
CA LEU A 304 -16.24 8.72 -10.04
C LEU A 304 -15.80 10.18 -10.03
N VAL A 305 -14.50 10.40 -10.06
CA VAL A 305 -13.91 11.72 -10.19
C VAL A 305 -13.40 11.89 -11.60
N SER A 306 -13.75 12.99 -12.25
CA SER A 306 -13.24 13.35 -13.57
C SER A 306 -12.65 14.75 -13.56
N ALA A 307 -11.55 14.95 -14.26
CA ALA A 307 -10.99 16.26 -14.55
C ALA A 307 -11.09 16.56 -16.04
N ALA A 308 -11.73 17.68 -16.39
CA ALA A 308 -11.88 18.14 -17.76
C ALA A 308 -11.10 19.43 -18.02
N GLN A 309 -10.86 19.71 -19.30
CA GLN A 309 -10.26 20.97 -19.76
C GLN A 309 -11.25 21.75 -20.64
N PRO A 310 -11.50 23.05 -20.38
CA PRO A 310 -10.90 23.89 -19.34
C PRO A 310 -11.66 23.81 -17.99
N GLY A 311 -11.04 23.14 -17.02
CA GLY A 311 -11.29 23.36 -15.61
C GLY A 311 -12.48 22.63 -15.01
N ALA A 312 -12.34 22.50 -13.68
CA ALA A 312 -13.18 21.80 -12.71
C ALA A 312 -13.01 20.28 -12.65
N VAL A 313 -12.84 19.82 -11.42
CA VAL A 313 -12.90 18.40 -11.06
C VAL A 313 -14.35 18.12 -10.66
N ARG A 314 -15.00 17.19 -11.35
CA ARG A 314 -16.37 16.78 -11.06
C ARG A 314 -16.39 15.44 -10.37
N ILE A 315 -17.34 15.29 -9.46
CA ILE A 315 -17.61 14.06 -8.72
C ILE A 315 -19.00 13.60 -9.13
N TRP A 316 -19.06 12.39 -9.67
CA TRP A 316 -20.25 11.75 -10.18
C TRP A 316 -20.62 10.57 -9.29
N ASP A 317 -21.90 10.31 -9.15
CA ASP A 317 -22.39 9.03 -8.65
C ASP A 317 -22.41 8.02 -9.81
N THR A 318 -21.78 6.87 -9.65
CA THR A 318 -21.68 5.85 -10.71
C THR A 318 -22.98 5.10 -10.94
N ALA A 319 -23.91 5.10 -9.97
CA ALA A 319 -25.21 4.45 -10.11
C ALA A 319 -26.21 5.35 -10.85
N SER A 320 -26.40 6.59 -10.37
CA SER A 320 -27.33 7.54 -10.99
C SER A 320 -26.76 8.28 -12.19
N ARG A 321 -25.42 8.32 -12.33
CA ARG A 321 -24.67 9.11 -13.34
C ARG A 321 -24.86 10.61 -13.19
N GLN A 322 -25.35 11.06 -12.04
CA GLN A 322 -25.54 12.48 -11.76
C GLN A 322 -24.25 13.10 -11.23
N CYS A 323 -23.97 14.33 -11.65
CA CYS A 323 -22.91 15.13 -11.06
C CYS A 323 -23.34 15.55 -9.65
N MET A 324 -22.67 15.00 -8.65
CA MET A 324 -22.92 15.34 -7.25
C MET A 324 -22.24 16.65 -6.87
N ARG A 325 -21.04 16.90 -7.43
CA ARG A 325 -20.22 18.05 -7.03
C ARG A 325 -19.27 18.48 -8.13
N THR A 326 -19.03 19.79 -8.18
CA THR A 326 -18.01 20.42 -9.02
C THR A 326 -17.05 21.19 -8.13
N ILE A 327 -15.75 20.88 -8.22
CA ILE A 327 -14.65 21.55 -7.53
C ILE A 327 -13.96 22.46 -8.54
N SER A 328 -14.17 23.76 -8.42
CA SER A 328 -13.66 24.80 -9.33
C SER A 328 -12.81 25.84 -8.59
N ASP A 329 -11.73 25.38 -7.95
CA ASP A 329 -10.73 26.30 -7.36
C ASP A 329 -9.91 26.98 -8.49
N LYS A 330 -9.47 28.23 -8.27
CA LYS A 330 -8.71 29.03 -9.27
C LYS A 330 -7.41 28.35 -9.70
N GLN A 331 -6.87 27.50 -8.85
CA GLN A 331 -5.66 26.71 -9.13
C GLN A 331 -5.97 25.48 -10.00
N VAL A 332 -7.12 24.81 -9.75
CA VAL A 332 -7.60 23.65 -10.53
C VAL A 332 -8.00 24.05 -11.95
N SER A 333 -8.53 25.25 -12.14
CA SER A 333 -8.97 25.74 -13.45
C SER A 333 -7.82 25.93 -14.46
N THR A 334 -6.57 25.91 -14.02
CA THR A 334 -5.39 26.13 -14.89
C THR A 334 -4.92 24.87 -15.63
N GLY A 335 -5.61 23.74 -15.41
CA GLY A 335 -5.33 22.45 -16.03
C GLY A 335 -4.94 21.42 -15.00
N VAL A 336 -5.66 20.30 -14.99
CA VAL A 336 -5.37 19.14 -14.15
C VAL A 336 -4.52 18.17 -14.95
N THR A 337 -3.37 17.79 -14.41
CA THR A 337 -2.45 16.85 -15.08
C THR A 337 -2.79 15.41 -14.75
N GLN A 338 -3.11 15.12 -13.48
CA GLN A 338 -3.42 13.77 -13.01
C GLN A 338 -4.40 13.81 -11.83
N LEU A 339 -5.17 12.73 -11.65
CA LEU A 339 -6.04 12.50 -10.52
C LEU A 339 -5.68 11.18 -9.82
N CYS A 340 -5.78 11.16 -8.49
CA CYS A 340 -5.67 9.92 -7.74
C CYS A 340 -6.58 9.97 -6.51
N THR A 341 -7.41 8.95 -6.34
CA THR A 341 -8.26 8.74 -5.16
C THR A 341 -7.67 7.65 -4.28
N ARG A 342 -7.68 7.87 -2.96
CA ARG A 342 -7.27 6.88 -1.96
C ARG A 342 -8.10 7.03 -0.69
N LEU A 343 -8.07 6.00 0.14
CA LEU A 343 -8.57 6.11 1.51
C LEU A 343 -7.71 7.14 2.25
N ALA A 344 -8.34 8.02 3.00
CA ALA A 344 -7.63 9.00 3.79
C ALA A 344 -6.86 8.27 4.91
N PRO A 345 -5.59 8.61 5.14
CA PRO A 345 -4.93 8.12 6.34
C PRO A 345 -5.67 8.61 7.58
N PRO A 346 -5.64 7.83 8.68
CA PRO A 346 -6.31 8.20 9.93
C PRO A 346 -5.90 9.58 10.44
N GLN A 347 -4.68 10.02 10.09
CA GLN A 347 -4.13 11.33 10.45
C GLN A 347 -4.80 12.50 9.72
N LEU A 348 -5.21 12.31 8.45
CA LEU A 348 -5.98 13.31 7.69
C LEU A 348 -7.48 13.21 7.98
N GLY A 349 -7.95 12.00 8.31
CA GLY A 349 -9.33 11.58 8.13
C GLY A 349 -10.25 11.51 9.35
N GLY A 350 -9.79 11.91 10.55
CA GLY A 350 -10.59 11.81 11.78
C GLY A 350 -11.29 13.12 12.22
N PRO A 351 -12.52 13.06 12.77
CA PRO A 351 -12.95 14.06 13.76
C PRO A 351 -11.92 14.05 14.90
N LYS A 352 -11.60 15.22 15.44
CA LYS A 352 -10.57 15.40 16.48
C LYS A 352 -10.64 14.30 17.56
N ALA A 353 -9.76 13.32 17.45
CA ALA A 353 -9.04 12.83 18.61
C ALA A 353 -7.65 13.49 18.52
N SER A 354 -7.62 14.80 18.76
CA SER A 354 -6.52 15.28 19.58
C SER A 354 -6.68 14.56 20.91
N VAL A 355 -6.11 13.36 21.04
CA VAL A 355 -5.54 13.02 22.33
C VAL A 355 -4.32 13.92 22.41
N SER A 356 -4.56 15.18 22.78
CA SER A 356 -3.65 15.77 23.73
C SER A 356 -3.67 14.77 24.89
N VAL A 357 -2.63 13.93 24.97
CA VAL A 357 -2.17 13.57 26.29
C VAL A 357 -1.84 14.93 26.88
N GLY A 358 -2.81 15.47 27.63
CA GLY A 358 -2.53 16.56 28.54
C GLY A 358 -1.50 15.99 29.49
N LEU A 359 -0.23 16.15 29.16
CA LEU A 359 0.68 16.65 30.16
C LEU A 359 0.07 17.99 30.52
N HIS A 360 -0.84 17.96 31.49
CA HIS A 360 -1.07 19.11 32.33
C HIS A 360 0.34 19.45 32.81
N ARG A 361 0.94 20.48 32.21
CA ARG A 361 1.96 21.22 32.94
C ARG A 361 1.24 21.58 34.25
N PRO A 362 1.68 21.09 35.41
CA PRO A 362 1.11 21.57 36.64
C PRO A 362 1.32 23.08 36.64
N GLU A 363 0.21 23.81 36.62
CA GLU A 363 0.24 25.23 36.93
C GLU A 363 0.92 25.37 38.30
N VAL A 364 1.95 26.20 38.34
CA VAL A 364 2.58 26.60 39.59
C VAL A 364 1.57 27.50 40.30
N ILE A 365 0.67 26.89 41.05
CA ILE A 365 -0.16 27.57 42.04
C ILE A 365 0.65 27.56 43.33
N SER A 366 1.13 28.74 43.69
CA SER A 366 1.82 29.01 44.94
C SER A 366 0.87 28.84 46.11
N GLU A 367 0.94 27.70 46.81
CA GLU A 367 0.32 27.57 48.13
C GLU A 367 1.35 27.84 49.23
N GLN A 368 1.26 29.06 49.77
CA GLN A 368 1.76 29.39 51.10
C GLN A 368 0.90 28.64 52.14
N ALA A 369 1.58 27.99 53.08
CA ALA A 369 1.17 27.63 54.44
C ALA A 369 -0.19 26.90 54.58
N ILE A 370 -0.26 25.71 55.16
CA ILE A 370 -0.16 25.50 56.62
C ILE A 370 0.17 24.02 56.85
N ALA A 371 1.28 23.76 57.54
CA ALA A 371 1.56 22.46 58.15
C ALA A 371 1.06 22.43 59.60
N PRO A 372 0.67 21.25 60.12
CA PRO A 372 1.00 20.91 61.50
C PRO A 372 2.05 19.78 61.55
N LYS A 373 3.07 20.09 62.33
CA LYS A 373 4.23 19.31 62.78
C LYS A 373 3.83 17.96 63.43
N LEU A 374 4.46 16.84 63.09
CA LEU A 374 5.78 16.30 63.55
C LEU A 374 5.69 15.54 64.89
N THR A 375 6.11 14.26 64.89
CA THR A 375 6.91 13.60 65.95
C THR A 375 7.51 12.31 65.36
N SER A 376 8.80 12.36 64.95
CA SER A 376 9.98 11.72 65.59
C SER A 376 10.06 10.20 65.37
N ILE A 377 11.18 9.62 64.91
CA ILE A 377 12.40 9.29 65.69
C ILE A 377 13.49 8.92 64.65
N SER A 378 14.56 9.70 64.47
CA SER A 378 15.88 9.72 65.13
C SER A 378 16.99 8.99 64.37
N PHE A 379 18.07 9.74 64.11
CA PHE A 379 19.41 9.35 63.69
C PHE A 379 19.98 8.21 64.55
N ALA A 380 19.76 6.96 64.15
CA ALA A 380 20.56 5.81 64.55
C ALA A 380 21.22 5.12 63.34
N SER A 381 21.06 5.72 62.16
CA SER A 381 21.72 5.36 60.91
C SER A 381 23.05 6.11 60.82
N LEU A 382 24.16 5.42 61.05
CA LEU A 382 25.48 5.60 60.38
C LEU A 382 26.72 5.16 61.19
N GLN A 383 26.59 4.53 62.38
CA GLN A 383 27.78 4.37 63.23
C GLN A 383 27.96 3.05 63.99
N ARG A 384 27.46 1.91 63.48
CA ARG A 384 27.66 0.63 64.19
C ARG A 384 28.04 -0.62 63.41
N LEU A 385 28.62 -0.47 62.22
CA LEU A 385 29.32 -1.57 61.55
C LEU A 385 30.67 -1.13 60.96
N ALA A 386 31.35 -0.21 61.66
CA ALA A 386 32.76 0.08 61.46
C ALA A 386 33.50 -0.26 62.76
N GLN A 387 33.91 -1.53 62.86
CA GLN A 387 34.87 -2.18 63.79
C GLN A 387 34.35 -3.63 63.89
N GLU A 388 34.80 -4.55 63.04
CA GLU A 388 36.10 -5.21 63.15
C GLU A 388 36.84 -5.26 61.81
N GLY A 389 38.15 -5.04 61.86
CA GLY A 389 38.99 -4.75 60.70
C GLY A 389 39.41 -5.96 59.87
N GLY A 390 39.65 -5.72 58.58
CA GLY A 390 40.39 -6.64 57.71
C GLY A 390 40.04 -6.54 56.22
N THR A 391 40.54 -5.50 55.55
CA THR A 391 40.87 -5.44 54.10
C THR A 391 39.83 -5.87 53.05
N ARG A 392 39.34 -4.83 52.34
CA ARG A 392 39.02 -4.73 50.90
C ARG A 392 37.90 -5.59 50.26
N THR A 393 36.98 -4.82 49.67
CA THR A 393 36.25 -4.99 48.39
C THR A 393 35.00 -5.87 48.32
N THR A 394 33.99 -5.29 47.65
CA THR A 394 32.72 -5.83 47.14
C THR A 394 31.65 -6.21 48.18
N THR A 395 30.69 -5.32 48.42
CA THR A 395 29.51 -5.62 49.25
C THR A 395 28.20 -5.53 48.47
N ALA A 396 27.53 -6.69 48.47
CA ALA A 396 26.09 -6.90 48.58
C ALA A 396 25.16 -6.66 47.38
N PHE A 397 25.43 -5.73 46.47
CA PHE A 397 24.53 -5.56 45.29
C PHE A 397 24.88 -6.48 44.12
N GLU A 398 26.16 -6.89 44.02
CA GLU A 398 26.64 -7.74 42.93
C GLU A 398 26.33 -9.24 43.15
N ALA A 399 26.14 -9.66 44.40
CA ALA A 399 25.83 -11.04 44.75
C ALA A 399 24.37 -11.42 44.46
N THR A 400 23.42 -10.49 44.64
CA THR A 400 22.00 -10.69 44.31
C THR A 400 21.73 -10.65 42.80
N VAL A 401 22.54 -9.91 42.05
CA VAL A 401 22.45 -9.86 40.58
C VAL A 401 23.09 -11.08 39.93
N LYS A 402 24.24 -11.57 40.44
CA LYS A 402 24.85 -12.81 39.94
C LYS A 402 24.03 -14.07 40.27
N ALA A 403 23.37 -14.13 41.43
CA ALA A 403 22.49 -15.26 41.76
C ALA A 403 21.29 -15.38 40.80
N ARG A 404 20.68 -14.26 40.37
CA ARG A 404 19.56 -14.28 39.41
C ARG A 404 19.98 -14.53 37.95
N LEU A 405 21.22 -14.20 37.58
CA LEU A 405 21.74 -14.42 36.23
C LEU A 405 22.19 -15.86 36.00
N VAL A 406 22.64 -16.57 37.04
CA VAL A 406 22.98 -18.00 36.95
C VAL A 406 21.71 -18.85 36.78
N ASP A 407 20.62 -18.50 37.47
CA ASP A 407 19.33 -19.19 37.31
C ASP A 407 18.76 -19.07 35.88
N GLY A 408 18.99 -17.94 35.19
CA GLY A 408 18.55 -17.76 33.81
C GLY A 408 19.31 -18.62 32.79
N ALA A 409 20.58 -18.95 33.07
CA ALA A 409 21.37 -19.85 32.24
C ALA A 409 21.00 -21.32 32.49
N GLU A 410 20.71 -21.70 33.74
CA GLU A 410 20.15 -23.02 34.06
C GLU A 410 18.73 -23.19 33.51
N ASP A 411 17.92 -22.13 33.50
CA ASP A 411 16.57 -22.17 32.93
C ASP A 411 16.59 -22.18 31.40
N MET A 412 17.56 -21.53 30.74
CA MET A 412 17.80 -21.71 29.30
C MET A 412 18.36 -23.10 28.98
N ALA A 413 19.23 -23.66 29.81
CA ALA A 413 19.71 -25.03 29.65
C ALA A 413 18.59 -26.05 29.93
N ARG A 414 17.66 -25.77 30.85
CA ARG A 414 16.43 -26.56 31.05
C ARG A 414 15.45 -26.40 29.90
N PHE A 415 15.38 -25.22 29.28
CA PHE A 415 14.56 -24.97 28.10
C PHE A 415 15.11 -25.72 26.88
N ASP A 416 16.43 -25.69 26.66
CA ASP A 416 17.11 -26.49 25.63
C ASP A 416 17.06 -27.99 25.92
N ALA A 417 17.15 -28.41 27.19
CA ALA A 417 17.01 -29.82 27.59
C ALA A 417 15.55 -30.33 27.52
N MET A 418 14.55 -29.46 27.70
CA MET A 418 13.13 -29.79 27.44
C MET A 418 12.81 -29.86 25.95
N LEU A 419 13.51 -29.08 25.12
CA LEU A 419 13.41 -29.17 23.66
C LEU A 419 14.14 -30.39 23.09
N ASN A 420 15.20 -30.88 23.77
CA ASN A 420 16.00 -32.04 23.40
C ASN A 420 15.75 -33.27 24.30
N VAL A 421 14.49 -33.70 24.46
CA VAL A 421 14.24 -35.07 24.94
C VAL A 421 14.63 -36.03 23.82
N GLU A 422 15.78 -36.69 23.99
CA GLU A 422 16.35 -37.67 23.06
C GLU A 422 15.35 -38.81 22.77
N ALA A 423 14.76 -38.79 21.57
CA ALA A 423 14.36 -39.99 20.86
C ALA A 423 15.43 -40.27 19.79
N PRO A 424 15.90 -41.52 19.64
CA PRO A 424 17.04 -41.80 18.77
C PRO A 424 16.67 -41.60 17.30
N TYR A 425 17.57 -40.93 16.58
CA TYR A 425 17.63 -40.74 15.12
C TYR A 425 16.59 -39.81 14.44
N GLY A 426 17.06 -38.58 14.18
CA GLY A 426 16.85 -37.85 12.92
C GLY A 426 15.49 -37.20 12.66
N GLN A 427 15.36 -35.90 12.99
CA GLN A 427 14.63 -34.83 12.26
C GLN A 427 14.29 -33.66 13.22
N THR A 428 15.00 -32.54 13.11
CA THR A 428 14.81 -31.30 13.91
C THR A 428 13.68 -30.41 13.38
N ALA A 429 12.46 -30.93 13.30
CA ALA A 429 11.30 -30.17 12.80
C ALA A 429 9.97 -30.54 13.48
N ARG A 430 9.94 -30.80 14.80
CA ARG A 430 8.74 -31.35 15.47
C ARG A 430 8.23 -30.69 16.75
N ALA A 431 8.79 -29.57 17.23
CA ALA A 431 8.20 -28.88 18.38
C ALA A 431 6.79 -28.33 18.09
N ASP A 432 6.55 -27.79 16.90
CA ASP A 432 5.21 -27.31 16.48
C ASP A 432 4.24 -28.44 16.09
N ALA A 433 4.77 -29.63 15.80
CA ALA A 433 3.96 -30.77 15.33
C ALA A 433 3.06 -31.36 16.42
N TRP A 434 3.50 -31.33 17.69
CA TRP A 434 2.67 -31.77 18.83
C TRP A 434 1.47 -30.84 19.04
N LEU A 435 1.68 -29.52 18.97
CA LEU A 435 0.59 -28.56 19.11
C LEU A 435 -0.45 -28.77 18.00
N LEU A 436 0.02 -28.95 16.75
CA LEU A 436 -0.82 -29.27 15.59
C LEU A 436 -1.57 -30.61 15.71
N ASP A 437 -0.98 -31.63 16.32
CA ASP A 437 -1.64 -32.93 16.53
C ASP A 437 -2.67 -32.86 17.68
N SER A 438 -2.40 -32.07 18.73
CA SER A 438 -3.34 -31.79 19.83
C SER A 438 -4.53 -30.90 19.43
N LEU A 439 -4.41 -30.19 18.30
CA LEU A 439 -5.45 -29.35 17.73
C LEU A 439 -6.41 -30.11 16.80
N ARG A 440 -6.26 -31.43 16.63
CA ARG A 440 -7.18 -32.23 15.79
C ARG A 440 -8.46 -32.58 16.56
N PRO A 441 -9.65 -32.18 16.06
CA PRO A 441 -10.90 -32.53 16.72
C PRO A 441 -11.16 -34.04 16.66
N SER A 442 -11.61 -34.62 17.75
CA SER A 442 -11.98 -36.03 17.79
C SER A 442 -13.31 -36.27 17.04
N SER A 443 -13.42 -37.39 16.31
CA SER A 443 -14.68 -37.75 15.63
C SER A 443 -15.70 -38.25 16.67
N GLY A 444 -16.66 -37.41 17.04
CA GLY A 444 -17.69 -37.71 18.02
C GLY A 444 -18.91 -36.77 17.91
N SER A 445 -19.92 -36.99 18.76
CA SER A 445 -21.16 -36.18 18.82
C SER A 445 -20.86 -34.67 18.91
N ALA A 446 -21.72 -33.85 18.31
CA ALA A 446 -21.53 -32.40 18.15
C ALA A 446 -21.22 -31.67 19.47
N GLU A 447 -21.78 -32.11 20.60
CA GLU A 447 -21.49 -31.55 21.93
C GLU A 447 -20.04 -31.76 22.38
N LYS A 448 -19.43 -32.92 22.03
CA LYS A 448 -18.02 -33.18 22.34
C LYS A 448 -17.10 -32.34 21.45
N GLN A 449 -17.48 -32.11 20.20
CA GLN A 449 -16.70 -31.25 19.29
C GLN A 449 -16.70 -29.79 19.75
N ILE A 450 -17.82 -29.28 20.27
CA ILE A 450 -17.88 -27.92 20.82
C ILE A 450 -17.00 -27.79 22.08
N ALA A 451 -17.01 -28.80 22.95
CA ALA A 451 -16.15 -28.82 24.14
C ALA A 451 -14.66 -28.87 23.78
N ASP A 452 -14.28 -29.71 22.81
CA ASP A 452 -12.89 -29.81 22.31
C ASP A 452 -12.41 -28.45 21.74
N VAL A 453 -13.24 -27.77 20.94
CA VAL A 453 -12.89 -26.47 20.35
C VAL A 453 -12.72 -25.38 21.42
N LEU A 454 -13.57 -25.35 22.45
CA LEU A 454 -13.42 -24.39 23.55
C LEU A 454 -12.13 -24.62 24.33
N GLN A 455 -11.76 -25.88 24.57
CA GLN A 455 -10.51 -26.22 25.24
C GLN A 455 -9.28 -25.82 24.39
N GLN A 456 -9.35 -25.98 23.08
CA GLN A 456 -8.30 -25.55 22.14
C GLN A 456 -8.12 -24.03 22.12
N MET A 457 -9.22 -23.26 22.16
CA MET A 457 -9.16 -21.80 22.22
C MET A 457 -8.47 -21.31 23.50
N GLU A 458 -8.73 -21.95 24.64
CA GLU A 458 -8.11 -21.58 25.92
C GLU A 458 -6.60 -21.87 25.92
N LEU A 459 -6.19 -23.00 25.34
CA LEU A 459 -4.78 -23.37 25.17
C LEU A 459 -4.02 -22.36 24.30
N LEU A 460 -4.63 -21.93 23.18
CA LEU A 460 -4.05 -20.91 22.30
C LEU A 460 -3.91 -19.55 22.99
N GLN A 461 -4.92 -19.14 23.77
CA GLN A 461 -4.86 -17.89 24.52
C GLN A 461 -3.74 -17.90 25.57
N ARG A 462 -3.55 -19.01 26.29
CA ARG A 462 -2.45 -19.17 27.25
C ARG A 462 -1.09 -19.13 26.56
N HIS A 463 -0.94 -19.79 25.41
CA HIS A 463 0.30 -19.76 24.64
C HIS A 463 0.63 -18.35 24.14
N HIS A 464 -0.36 -17.64 23.59
CA HIS A 464 -0.20 -16.26 23.13
C HIS A 464 0.15 -15.30 24.28
N ALA A 465 -0.46 -15.45 25.45
CA ALA A 465 -0.11 -14.65 26.62
C ALA A 465 1.33 -14.90 27.07
N ARG A 466 1.83 -16.13 26.97
CA ARG A 466 3.19 -16.50 27.35
C ARG A 466 4.23 -15.96 26.37
N THR A 467 4.00 -16.07 25.07
CA THR A 467 4.91 -15.52 24.06
C THR A 467 4.96 -13.99 24.11
N ARG A 468 3.83 -13.35 24.38
CA ARG A 468 3.78 -11.90 24.57
C ARG A 468 4.60 -11.46 25.77
N ARG A 469 4.49 -12.14 26.92
CA ARG A 469 5.31 -11.84 28.11
C ARG A 469 6.80 -11.97 27.85
N LEU A 470 7.23 -13.05 27.18
CA LEU A 470 8.63 -13.26 26.80
C LEU A 470 9.14 -12.14 25.89
N ASN A 471 8.33 -11.71 24.93
CA ASN A 471 8.71 -10.62 24.04
C ASN A 471 8.82 -9.28 24.79
N ASP A 472 7.90 -9.02 25.72
CA ASP A 472 7.93 -7.81 26.56
C ASP A 472 9.18 -7.81 27.49
N GLU A 473 9.56 -8.96 28.04
CA GLU A 473 10.77 -9.12 28.87
C GLU A 473 12.06 -8.93 28.05
N LEU A 474 12.13 -9.47 26.83
CA LEU A 474 13.27 -9.26 25.92
C LEU A 474 13.41 -7.79 25.51
N TYR A 475 12.30 -7.12 25.22
CA TYR A 475 12.29 -5.69 24.92
C TYR A 475 12.76 -4.85 26.12
N GLN A 476 12.31 -5.17 27.33
CA GLN A 476 12.79 -4.48 28.53
C GLN A 476 14.28 -4.73 28.78
N GLY A 477 14.77 -5.95 28.55
CA GLY A 477 16.19 -6.28 28.59
C GLY A 477 17.01 -5.42 27.62
N ALA A 478 16.62 -5.38 26.34
CA ALA A 478 17.33 -4.59 25.33
C ALA A 478 17.33 -3.08 25.64
N VAL A 479 16.22 -2.54 26.14
CA VAL A 479 16.09 -1.12 26.51
C VAL A 479 16.97 -0.79 27.72
N THR A 480 17.01 -1.67 28.74
CA THR A 480 17.84 -1.45 29.92
C THR A 480 19.33 -1.55 29.60
N GLU A 481 19.72 -2.48 28.72
CA GLU A 481 21.09 -2.62 28.24
C GLU A 481 21.53 -1.39 27.42
N TRP A 482 20.65 -0.89 26.55
CA TRP A 482 20.87 0.35 25.79
C TRP A 482 21.02 1.57 26.70
N LEU A 483 20.17 1.72 27.72
CA LEU A 483 20.27 2.81 28.70
C LEU A 483 21.57 2.73 29.51
N SER A 484 21.98 1.52 29.90
CA SER A 484 23.24 1.31 30.65
C SER A 484 24.48 1.65 29.83
N SER A 485 24.46 1.36 28.51
CA SER A 485 25.55 1.70 27.59
C SER A 485 25.68 3.20 27.39
N ARG A 486 24.56 3.94 27.49
CA ARG A 486 24.51 5.39 27.35
C ARG A 486 24.89 6.15 28.62
N GLN A 487 24.90 5.49 29.78
CA GLN A 487 25.41 6.06 31.04
C GLN A 487 26.93 5.86 31.21
N LYS A 488 27.54 4.94 30.44
CA LYS A 488 28.99 4.66 30.46
C LYS A 488 29.80 5.50 29.47
N ASN A 489 29.16 6.09 28.47
CA ASN A 489 29.70 7.10 27.55
C ASN A 489 29.25 8.49 27.99
#